data_AF-A0A2C5YIK4-F1
#
_entry.id   AF-A0A2C5YIK4-F1
#
_cell.length_a   1.000
_cell.length_b   1.000
_cell.length_c   1.000
_cell.angle_alpha   90.00
_cell.angle_beta   90.00
_cell.angle_gamma   90.00
#
_symmetry.space_group_name_H-M   'P 1'
#
loop_
_entity.id
_entity.type
_entity.pdbx_description
1 polymer ?
#
loop_
_entity_poly.entity_id
_entity_poly.type
_entity_poly.pdbx_seq_one_letter_code
_entity_poly.pdbx_strand_id
1 'polypeptide(L)'
;MKRPRQRLTALVAAVTLVAFLGAYVRLGDGPGRRLYPMEGLLRRPETAADATSSSDDDGPLSKQMADSGLHPIAFLVRQSEREFDEMRARQSRTLREAVAEYRRRYGIPPPPLFDKWFEFATANGVQLVDERSGPASNWP
;
A
#
# COMPACT_ATOMS: atom_id res chain seq x y z
N MET A 1 -40.38 -30.25 -21.09
CA MET A 1 -41.06 -29.77 -19.86
C MET A 1 -40.06 -29.74 -18.70
N LYS A 2 -39.30 -28.64 -18.54
CA LYS A 2 -38.33 -28.48 -17.43
C LYS A 2 -39.02 -27.89 -16.20
N ARG A 3 -38.77 -28.50 -15.06
CA ARG A 3 -39.67 -28.60 -13.90
C ARG A 3 -39.81 -27.26 -13.16
N PRO A 4 -41.03 -26.84 -12.80
CA PRO A 4 -41.33 -25.51 -12.22
C PRO A 4 -40.53 -25.19 -10.95
N ARG A 5 -40.07 -26.21 -10.22
CA ARG A 5 -39.22 -26.10 -9.03
C ARG A 5 -37.86 -25.43 -9.30
N GLN A 6 -37.28 -25.60 -10.49
CA GLN A 6 -35.99 -24.98 -10.86
C GLN A 6 -36.14 -23.49 -11.16
N ARG A 7 -37.31 -23.07 -11.67
CA ARG A 7 -37.61 -21.65 -11.92
C ARG A 7 -37.82 -20.90 -10.60
N LEU A 8 -38.49 -21.54 -9.64
CA LEU A 8 -38.69 -20.97 -8.30
C LEU A 8 -37.37 -20.80 -7.53
N THR A 9 -36.47 -21.80 -7.58
CA THR A 9 -35.15 -21.70 -6.93
C THR A 9 -34.29 -20.62 -7.57
N ALA A 10 -34.30 -20.50 -8.90
CA ALA A 10 -33.57 -19.43 -9.59
C ALA A 10 -34.08 -18.03 -9.21
N LEU A 11 -35.41 -17.86 -9.07
CA LEU A 11 -35.99 -16.58 -8.65
C LEU A 11 -35.66 -16.24 -7.19
N VAL A 12 -35.74 -17.20 -6.27
CA VAL A 12 -35.36 -16.98 -4.87
C VAL A 12 -33.88 -16.63 -4.76
N ALA A 13 -33.00 -17.33 -5.47
CA ALA A 13 -31.56 -17.04 -5.50
C ALA A 13 -31.23 -15.66 -6.09
N ALA A 14 -31.98 -15.22 -7.11
CA ALA A 14 -31.81 -13.87 -7.67
C ALA A 14 -32.25 -12.78 -6.69
N VAL A 15 -33.38 -12.98 -5.98
CA VAL A 15 -33.88 -12.02 -4.98
C VAL A 15 -32.93 -11.95 -3.79
N THR A 16 -32.39 -13.07 -3.31
CA THR A 16 -31.42 -13.06 -2.22
C THR A 16 -30.11 -12.38 -2.64
N LEU A 17 -29.61 -12.64 -3.86
CA LEU A 17 -28.41 -11.99 -4.38
C LEU A 17 -28.59 -10.47 -4.49
N VAL A 18 -29.73 -9.99 -4.99
CA VAL A 18 -30.03 -8.56 -5.11
C VAL A 18 -30.20 -7.91 -3.73
N ALA A 19 -30.86 -8.57 -2.78
CA ALA A 19 -30.98 -8.08 -1.41
C ALA A 19 -29.62 -8.00 -0.71
N PHE A 20 -28.75 -9.00 -0.90
CA PHE A 20 -27.40 -9.01 -0.34
C PHE A 20 -26.51 -7.94 -0.97
N LEU A 21 -26.60 -7.74 -2.30
CA LEU A 21 -25.86 -6.71 -3.02
C LEU A 21 -26.34 -5.31 -2.61
N GLY A 22 -27.65 -5.11 -2.44
CA GLY A 22 -28.22 -3.87 -1.93
C GLY A 22 -27.82 -3.58 -0.49
N ALA A 23 -27.80 -4.59 0.38
CA ALA A 23 -27.29 -4.48 1.74
C ALA A 23 -25.79 -4.17 1.75
N TYR A 24 -24.99 -4.79 0.88
CA TYR A 24 -23.56 -4.54 0.76
C TYR A 24 -23.24 -3.10 0.35
N VAL A 25 -24.03 -2.54 -0.58
CA VAL A 25 -23.91 -1.12 -0.98
C VAL A 25 -24.38 -0.16 0.12
N ARG A 26 -25.36 -0.56 0.95
CA ARG A 26 -25.88 0.24 2.07
C ARG A 26 -25.04 0.13 3.35
N LEU A 27 -24.33 -0.97 3.55
CA LEU A 27 -23.49 -1.24 4.72
C LEU A 27 -22.04 -0.76 4.52
N GLY A 28 -21.72 -0.20 3.34
CA GLY A 28 -20.47 0.51 3.06
C GLY A 28 -20.36 1.91 3.69
N ASP A 29 -21.45 2.44 4.28
CA ASP A 29 -21.41 3.68 5.06
C ASP A 29 -21.11 3.34 6.53
N GLY A 30 -19.87 2.96 6.81
CA GLY A 30 -19.39 2.76 8.17
C GLY A 30 -19.43 4.07 8.98
N PRO A 31 -19.61 4.01 10.32
CA PRO A 31 -19.50 5.17 11.19
C PRO A 31 -18.03 5.58 11.30
N GLY A 32 -17.53 6.28 10.28
CA GLY A 32 -16.10 6.53 10.15
C GLY A 32 -15.73 7.75 9.31
N ARG A 33 -16.70 8.52 8.80
CA ARG A 33 -16.45 9.88 8.35
C ARG A 33 -16.28 10.80 9.56
N ARG A 34 -15.25 10.56 10.38
CA ARG A 34 -14.58 11.66 11.04
C ARG A 34 -13.95 12.48 9.92
N LEU A 35 -14.70 13.47 9.46
CA LEU A 35 -14.11 14.63 8.81
C LEU A 35 -13.02 15.09 9.77
N TYR A 36 -11.77 14.84 9.40
CA TYR A 36 -10.67 15.60 9.99
C TYR A 36 -11.08 17.06 9.84
N PRO A 37 -11.11 17.86 10.92
CA PRO A 37 -11.41 19.27 10.81
C PRO A 37 -10.35 19.89 9.89
N MET A 38 -10.73 20.14 8.63
CA MET A 38 -9.87 20.75 7.62
C MET A 38 -9.57 22.23 7.95
N GLU A 39 -10.22 22.79 8.98
CA GLU A 39 -9.93 24.13 9.52
C GLU A 39 -8.51 24.25 10.10
N GLY A 40 -7.87 23.14 10.50
CA GLY A 40 -6.47 23.14 10.94
C GLY A 40 -5.43 23.14 9.81
N LEU A 41 -5.82 22.77 8.58
CA LEU A 41 -4.91 22.60 7.43
C LEU A 41 -4.81 23.85 6.54
N LEU A 42 -5.74 24.79 6.68
CA LEU A 42 -5.66 26.12 6.05
C LEU A 42 -5.16 27.21 7.02
N ARG A 43 -4.81 26.85 8.26
CA ARG A 43 -4.04 27.77 9.10
C ARG A 43 -2.62 27.82 8.57
N ARG A 44 -2.39 28.69 7.59
CA ARG A 44 -1.06 29.20 7.24
C ARG A 44 -0.39 29.56 8.57
N PRO A 45 0.76 28.95 8.92
CA PRO A 45 1.52 29.43 10.06
C PRO A 45 1.90 30.87 9.75
N GLU A 46 1.26 31.83 10.41
CA GLU A 46 1.54 33.27 10.28
C GLU A 46 2.91 33.66 10.85
N THR A 47 3.76 32.68 11.17
CA THR A 47 5.14 32.85 11.60
C THR A 47 6.17 32.16 10.71
N ALA A 48 5.75 31.62 9.55
CA ALA A 48 6.68 31.09 8.53
C ALA A 48 7.02 32.10 7.43
N ALA A 49 6.71 33.40 7.62
CA ALA A 49 7.13 34.45 6.69
C ALA A 49 8.65 34.71 6.71
N ASP A 50 9.40 34.05 7.60
CA ASP A 50 10.86 34.13 7.69
C ASP A 50 11.58 32.79 7.41
N ALA A 51 10.84 31.76 6.96
CA ALA A 51 11.50 30.71 6.20
C ALA A 51 11.74 31.26 4.80
N THR A 52 12.77 32.11 4.71
CA THR A 52 13.37 32.54 3.46
C THR A 52 13.46 31.30 2.57
N SER A 53 12.77 31.38 1.45
CA SER A 53 13.13 30.80 0.17
C SER A 53 14.61 31.11 -0.11
N SER A 54 15.53 30.49 0.62
CA SER A 54 16.94 30.46 0.25
C SER A 54 17.07 29.31 -0.73
N SER A 55 16.82 29.64 -2.00
CA SER A 55 16.98 28.80 -3.18
C SER A 55 18.46 28.49 -3.49
N ASP A 56 19.28 28.34 -2.46
CA ASP A 56 20.72 28.08 -2.53
C ASP A 56 21.05 26.74 -1.85
N ASP A 57 20.12 25.78 -1.91
CA ASP A 57 20.39 24.41 -1.50
C ASP A 57 21.10 23.69 -2.67
N ASP A 58 22.41 23.94 -2.78
CA ASP A 58 23.37 23.26 -3.65
C ASP A 58 23.59 21.79 -3.23
N GLY A 59 22.50 21.12 -2.81
CA GLY A 59 22.51 19.71 -2.45
C GLY A 59 22.89 18.85 -3.66
N PRO A 60 23.55 17.71 -3.45
CA PRO A 60 23.96 16.82 -4.53
C PRO A 60 22.80 16.40 -5.45
N LEU A 61 21.56 16.38 -4.92
CA LEU A 61 20.36 16.08 -5.70
C LEU A 61 20.00 17.21 -6.69
N SER A 62 20.08 18.48 -6.29
CA SER A 62 19.76 19.63 -7.16
C SER A 62 20.80 19.78 -8.27
N LYS A 63 22.07 19.51 -7.95
CA LYS A 63 23.14 19.42 -8.95
C LYS A 63 22.93 18.26 -9.93
N GLN A 64 22.60 17.06 -9.45
CA GLN A 64 22.28 15.92 -10.33
C GLN A 64 21.06 16.19 -11.22
N MET A 65 20.05 16.90 -10.69
CA MET A 65 18.89 17.34 -11.48
C MET A 65 19.32 18.30 -12.59
N ALA A 66 20.09 19.33 -12.26
CA ALA A 66 20.59 20.31 -13.23
C ALA A 66 21.48 19.66 -14.31
N ASP A 67 22.41 18.79 -13.91
CA ASP A 67 23.34 18.09 -14.82
C ASP A 67 22.61 17.09 -15.74
N SER A 68 21.46 16.57 -15.33
CA SER A 68 20.70 15.59 -16.12
C SER A 68 20.01 16.17 -17.36
N GLY A 69 19.81 17.49 -17.44
CA GLY A 69 19.08 18.15 -18.51
C GLY A 69 17.59 17.74 -18.63
N LEU A 70 17.05 17.05 -17.62
CA LEU A 70 15.67 16.58 -17.58
C LEU A 70 14.76 17.58 -16.87
N HIS A 71 13.47 17.56 -17.22
CA HIS A 71 12.46 18.27 -16.43
C HIS A 71 12.48 17.76 -14.98
N PRO A 72 12.41 18.64 -13.95
CA PRO A 72 12.55 18.24 -12.54
C PRO A 72 11.67 17.06 -12.11
N ILE A 73 10.41 17.05 -12.52
CA ILE A 73 9.48 15.95 -12.20
C ILE A 73 9.92 14.64 -12.88
N ALA A 74 10.39 14.71 -14.13
CA ALA A 74 10.84 13.53 -14.87
C ALA A 74 12.12 12.93 -14.24
N PHE A 75 13.01 13.78 -13.71
CA PHE A 75 14.16 13.32 -12.93
C PHE A 75 13.71 12.55 -11.69
N LEU A 76 12.79 13.11 -10.90
CA LEU A 76 12.28 12.47 -9.68
C LEU A 76 11.59 11.13 -9.99
N VAL A 77 10.79 11.07 -11.06
CA VAL A 77 10.16 9.81 -11.50
C VAL A 77 11.22 8.75 -11.82
N ARG A 78 12.22 9.09 -12.65
CA ARG A 78 13.29 8.14 -13.00
C ARG A 78 14.11 7.71 -11.79
N GLN A 79 14.35 8.63 -10.85
CA GLN A 79 15.08 8.32 -9.64
C GLN A 79 14.30 7.32 -8.77
N SER A 80 13.01 7.57 -8.56
CA SER A 80 12.12 6.66 -7.82
C SER A 80 11.97 5.30 -8.51
N GLU A 81 11.91 5.26 -9.85
CA GLU A 81 11.87 4.00 -10.61
C GLU A 81 13.13 3.17 -10.37
N ARG A 82 14.31 3.81 -10.42
CA ARG A 82 15.59 3.13 -10.13
C ARG A 82 15.65 2.59 -8.72
N GLU A 83 15.29 3.41 -7.73
CA GLU A 83 15.26 2.98 -6.32
C GLU A 83 14.27 1.82 -6.12
N PHE A 84 13.10 1.88 -6.76
CA PHE A 84 12.12 0.81 -6.72
C PHE A 84 12.64 -0.49 -7.34
N ASP A 85 13.27 -0.41 -8.51
CA ASP A 85 13.85 -1.58 -9.18
C ASP A 85 14.99 -2.21 -8.38
N GLU A 86 15.83 -1.39 -7.74
CA GLU A 86 16.87 -1.86 -6.83
C GLU A 86 16.28 -2.59 -5.61
N MET A 87 15.25 -2.01 -4.99
CA MET A 87 14.55 -2.65 -3.86
C MET A 87 13.92 -3.98 -4.30
N ARG A 88 13.26 -3.99 -5.46
CA ARG A 88 12.63 -5.18 -6.03
C ARG A 88 13.66 -6.27 -6.35
N ALA A 89 14.83 -5.91 -6.86
CA ALA A 89 15.90 -6.85 -7.18
C ALA A 89 16.45 -7.56 -5.93
N ARG A 90 16.42 -6.88 -4.77
CA ARG A 90 16.91 -7.40 -3.48
C ARG A 90 15.89 -8.25 -2.71
N GLN A 91 14.65 -8.39 -3.19
CA GLN A 91 13.61 -9.14 -2.49
C GLN A 91 13.92 -10.64 -2.41
N SER A 92 13.56 -11.23 -1.27
CA SER A 92 13.68 -12.65 -1.00
C SER A 92 12.80 -13.48 -1.93
N ARG A 93 13.40 -14.51 -2.53
CA ARG A 93 12.69 -15.43 -3.45
C ARG A 93 12.32 -16.74 -2.78
N THR A 94 12.95 -17.03 -1.65
CA THR A 94 12.72 -18.25 -0.88
C THR A 94 12.30 -17.93 0.54
N LEU A 95 11.53 -18.84 1.14
CA LEU A 95 11.11 -18.72 2.54
C LEU A 95 12.33 -18.55 3.48
N ARG A 96 13.43 -19.26 3.21
CA ARG A 96 14.65 -19.18 4.01
C ARG A 96 15.29 -17.78 3.95
N GLU A 97 15.35 -17.18 2.77
CA GLU A 97 15.84 -15.81 2.58
C GLU A 97 14.93 -14.83 3.32
N ALA A 98 13.61 -14.95 3.17
CA ALA A 98 12.66 -14.07 3.84
C ALA A 98 12.75 -14.17 5.37
N VAL A 99 12.96 -15.38 5.91
CA VAL A 99 13.20 -15.59 7.34
C VAL A 99 14.52 -14.97 7.80
N ALA A 100 15.58 -15.11 7.01
CA ALA A 100 16.87 -14.51 7.33
C ALA A 100 16.79 -12.97 7.32
N GLU A 101 16.10 -12.41 6.34
CA GLU A 101 15.90 -10.98 6.17
C GLU A 101 15.01 -10.40 7.28
N TYR A 102 13.93 -11.09 7.64
CA TYR A 102 13.08 -10.72 8.78
C TYR A 102 13.89 -10.64 10.08
N ARG A 103 14.71 -11.65 10.36
CA ARG A 103 15.58 -11.67 11.54
C ARG A 103 16.62 -10.55 11.50
N ARG A 104 17.23 -10.29 10.33
CA ARG A 104 18.18 -9.20 10.13
C ARG A 104 17.55 -7.84 10.44
N ARG A 105 16.30 -7.63 10.00
CA ARG A 105 15.60 -6.35 10.10
C ARG A 105 15.00 -6.08 11.48
N TYR A 106 14.41 -7.10 12.11
CA TYR A 106 13.65 -6.93 13.36
C TYR A 106 14.33 -7.55 14.59
N GLY A 107 15.41 -8.33 14.42
CA GLY A 107 16.13 -8.95 15.53
C GLY A 107 15.35 -10.03 16.29
N ILE A 108 14.16 -10.38 15.82
CA ILE A 108 13.26 -11.37 16.43
C ILE A 108 12.97 -12.50 15.44
N PRO A 109 12.68 -13.72 15.92
CA PRO A 109 12.23 -14.78 15.05
C PRO A 109 10.92 -14.37 14.36
N PRO A 110 10.71 -14.81 13.10
CA PRO A 110 9.45 -14.56 12.41
C PRO A 110 8.26 -15.14 13.19
N PRO A 111 7.08 -14.51 13.09
CA PRO A 111 5.88 -14.96 13.79
C PRO A 111 5.47 -16.38 13.36
N PRO A 112 4.62 -17.06 14.16
CA PRO A 112 4.02 -18.31 13.73
C PRO A 112 3.28 -18.15 12.40
N LEU A 113 3.28 -19.20 11.58
CA LEU A 113 2.66 -19.25 10.24
C LEU A 113 3.29 -18.30 9.19
N PHE A 114 4.52 -17.84 9.41
CA PHE A 114 5.25 -17.02 8.44
C PHE A 114 5.41 -17.70 7.07
N ASP A 115 5.55 -19.03 7.07
CA ASP A 115 5.54 -19.87 5.88
C ASP A 115 4.26 -19.72 5.06
N LYS A 116 3.10 -19.77 5.70
CA LYS A 116 1.80 -19.61 5.04
C LYS A 116 1.59 -18.20 4.50
N TRP A 117 2.02 -17.20 5.25
CA TRP A 117 1.99 -15.82 4.77
C TRP A 117 2.90 -15.64 3.55
N PHE A 118 4.11 -16.22 3.56
CA PHE A 118 5.04 -16.16 2.44
C PHE A 118 4.47 -16.85 1.20
N GLU A 119 3.83 -18.01 1.37
CA GLU A 119 3.12 -18.72 0.30
C GLU A 119 1.98 -17.86 -0.27
N PHE A 120 1.14 -17.29 0.60
CA PHE A 120 0.06 -16.41 0.19
C PHE A 120 0.58 -15.17 -0.56
N ALA A 121 1.61 -14.51 -0.04
CA ALA A 121 2.20 -13.33 -0.66
C ALA A 121 2.78 -13.65 -2.04
N THR A 122 3.47 -14.79 -2.18
CA THR A 122 4.03 -15.26 -3.44
C THR A 122 2.93 -15.61 -4.45
N ALA A 123 1.90 -16.35 -4.01
CA ALA A 123 0.78 -16.74 -4.85
C ALA A 123 -0.03 -15.54 -5.37
N ASN A 124 -0.10 -14.46 -4.59
CA ASN A 124 -0.80 -13.21 -4.96
C ASN A 124 0.11 -12.19 -5.67
N GLY A 125 1.36 -12.54 -5.98
CA GLY A 125 2.27 -11.66 -6.72
C GLY A 125 2.68 -10.39 -5.96
N VAL A 126 2.78 -10.47 -4.62
CA VAL A 126 3.30 -9.37 -3.81
C VAL A 126 4.75 -9.08 -4.23
N GLN A 127 5.00 -7.88 -4.76
CA GLN A 127 6.29 -7.51 -5.33
C GLN A 127 7.37 -7.19 -4.28
N LEU A 128 6.95 -6.78 -3.08
CA LEU A 128 7.84 -6.39 -1.98
C LEU A 128 7.49 -7.20 -0.73
N VAL A 129 7.91 -8.46 -0.70
CA VAL A 129 7.64 -9.39 0.39
C VAL A 129 8.33 -8.91 1.67
N ASP A 130 9.56 -8.42 1.58
CA ASP A 130 10.38 -8.11 2.76
C ASP A 130 10.16 -6.70 3.32
N GLU A 131 9.53 -5.80 2.56
CA GLU A 131 9.28 -4.42 2.98
C GLU A 131 8.10 -4.27 3.94
N ARG A 132 7.09 -5.14 3.82
CA ARG A 132 5.82 -5.01 4.55
C ARG A 132 5.72 -5.89 5.79
N SER A 133 6.78 -6.61 6.17
CA SER A 133 6.75 -7.50 7.32
C SER A 133 7.17 -6.77 8.60
N GLY A 134 6.43 -5.75 9.05
CA GLY A 134 6.68 -5.07 10.34
C GLY A 134 6.73 -6.02 11.56
N PRO A 135 7.19 -5.56 12.75
CA PRO A 135 7.14 -6.37 13.96
C PRO A 135 5.69 -6.85 14.16
N ALA A 136 5.52 -8.14 14.46
CA ALA A 136 4.28 -8.89 14.35
C ALA A 136 3.11 -8.42 15.25
N SER A 137 3.17 -7.23 15.85
CA SER A 137 2.21 -6.71 16.80
C SER A 137 0.84 -6.33 16.20
N ASN A 138 0.62 -6.45 14.90
CA ASN A 138 -0.65 -6.03 14.28
C ASN A 138 -1.15 -6.91 13.12
N TRP A 139 -0.79 -8.19 13.09
CA TRP A 139 -1.50 -9.15 12.23
C TRP A 139 -2.82 -9.60 12.89
N PRO A 140 -3.93 -9.70 12.13
CA PRO A 140 -5.20 -10.21 12.64
C PRO A 140 -5.17 -11.71 12.94
#